data_AF-D3F184-F1
#
_entry.id   AF-D3F184-F1
#
_cell.length_a   1.000
_cell.length_b   1.000
_cell.length_c   1.000
_cell.angle_alpha   90.00
_cell.angle_beta   90.00
_cell.angle_gamma   90.00
#
_symmetry.space_group_name_H-M   'P 1'
#
loop_
_entity.id
_entity.type
_entity.pdbx_description
1 polymer ?
#
loop_
_entity_poly.entity_id
_entity_poly.type
_entity_poly.pdbx_seq_one_letter_code
_entity_poly.pdbx_strand_id
1 'polypeptide(L)'
;MVHFDGHRVSDDWFDVLSGARRAGVAFRLNSGRRTFAEQQRLYDLWRAGVGALAAVPSHTAPHIRTGRQDHALDIDQFAGVGTAGVRAWLRGEGLATTLTVPGEGWHVEADSATALQRVARRLARPRTVLERLRARPLRRGAKTPDVKTVRTYLELAGLVDRDRTRRDEYGEPLALAVRAFQRRVGLTEDGLVGPKTFAALRRRYGWRVWSRRRHAARDRAAAERASARRISADGLALIEQFEGFFAHPYDDPAGHATVGYGHLLHFGPVTAVDRRGRWLAAQATPGRLTPAEARELLRQELAEKYEPAVRALRLSLTQHQHDALVSFVYNVGTGALGAETGIGRALRAQRWSAAADELLRWDKAGHPPRPLPGLTRRRRAERELFLKAAR
;
A
#
# COMPACT_ATOMS: atom_id res chain seq x y z
N MET A 1 -19.33 22.71 2.81
CA MET A 1 -20.31 23.18 1.78
C MET A 1 -19.76 22.86 0.41
N VAL A 2 -20.48 22.04 -0.32
CA VAL A 2 -20.11 21.47 -1.62
C VAL A 2 -21.27 21.62 -2.59
N HIS A 3 -21.10 21.20 -3.84
CA HIS A 3 -22.17 21.22 -4.84
C HIS A 3 -22.62 19.79 -5.17
N PHE A 4 -23.94 19.58 -5.26
CA PHE A 4 -24.58 18.38 -5.74
C PHE A 4 -25.55 18.77 -6.86
N ASP A 5 -25.45 18.14 -8.03
CA ASP A 5 -26.23 18.50 -9.24
C ASP A 5 -26.21 20.02 -9.57
N GLY A 6 -25.10 20.71 -9.25
CA GLY A 6 -24.96 22.16 -9.47
C GLY A 6 -25.47 23.05 -8.34
N HIS A 7 -26.17 22.49 -7.34
CA HIS A 7 -26.71 23.24 -6.21
C HIS A 7 -25.87 23.08 -4.96
N ARG A 8 -25.77 24.14 -4.13
CA ARG A 8 -24.99 24.08 -2.89
C ARG A 8 -25.71 23.23 -1.85
N VAL A 9 -24.96 22.36 -1.20
CA VAL A 9 -25.42 21.51 -0.10
C VAL A 9 -24.35 21.40 0.99
N SER A 10 -24.77 20.99 2.19
CA SER A 10 -23.88 20.57 3.26
C SER A 10 -23.06 19.33 2.86
N ASP A 11 -21.97 19.08 3.57
CA ASP A 11 -21.19 17.85 3.35
C ASP A 11 -22.00 16.60 3.74
N ASP A 12 -22.85 16.71 4.77
CA ASP A 12 -23.73 15.62 5.18
C ASP A 12 -24.80 15.31 4.13
N TRP A 13 -25.48 16.32 3.59
CA TRP A 13 -26.44 16.12 2.49
C TRP A 13 -25.75 15.57 1.25
N PHE A 14 -24.55 16.02 0.93
CA PHE A 14 -23.81 15.48 -0.20
C PHE A 14 -23.58 13.97 -0.05
N ASP A 15 -23.16 13.51 1.13
CA ASP A 15 -22.87 12.09 1.36
C ASP A 15 -24.16 11.24 1.32
N VAL A 16 -25.26 11.76 1.88
CA VAL A 16 -26.59 11.10 1.84
C VAL A 16 -27.14 11.03 0.41
N LEU A 17 -27.20 12.15 -0.31
CA LEU A 17 -27.69 12.20 -1.70
C LEU A 17 -26.81 11.36 -2.64
N SER A 18 -25.50 11.34 -2.39
CA SER A 18 -24.58 10.45 -3.12
C SER A 18 -24.81 8.98 -2.78
N GLY A 19 -25.18 8.67 -1.53
CA GLY A 19 -25.61 7.34 -1.11
C GLY A 19 -26.85 6.89 -1.86
N ALA A 20 -27.86 7.76 -1.96
CA ALA A 20 -29.10 7.49 -2.70
C ALA A 20 -28.82 7.13 -4.16
N ARG A 21 -27.97 7.91 -4.84
CA ARG A 21 -27.56 7.62 -6.23
C ARG A 21 -26.89 6.26 -6.37
N ARG A 22 -26.04 5.87 -5.41
CA ARG A 22 -25.36 4.56 -5.44
C ARG A 22 -26.31 3.40 -5.20
N ALA A 23 -27.36 3.63 -4.41
CA ALA A 23 -28.45 2.68 -4.20
C ALA A 23 -29.43 2.61 -5.40
N GLY A 24 -29.13 3.31 -6.51
CA GLY A 24 -29.97 3.30 -7.72
C GLY A 24 -31.16 4.25 -7.66
N VAL A 25 -31.24 5.13 -6.65
CA VAL A 25 -32.33 6.10 -6.53
C VAL A 25 -32.13 7.21 -7.56
N ALA A 26 -32.97 7.23 -8.58
CA ALA A 26 -32.99 8.29 -9.59
C ALA A 26 -33.84 9.47 -9.11
N PHE A 27 -33.26 10.68 -9.05
CA PHE A 27 -33.97 11.91 -8.71
C PHE A 27 -33.34 13.12 -9.42
N ARG A 28 -33.91 14.32 -9.26
CA ARG A 28 -33.28 15.59 -9.64
C ARG A 28 -33.39 16.57 -8.48
N LEU A 29 -32.28 17.21 -8.12
CA LEU A 29 -32.26 18.30 -7.16
C LEU A 29 -32.48 19.62 -7.92
N ASN A 30 -33.51 20.38 -7.54
CA ASN A 30 -33.83 21.67 -8.13
C ASN A 30 -33.21 22.83 -7.34
N SER A 31 -33.00 22.66 -6.03
CA SER A 31 -32.35 23.65 -5.19
C SER A 31 -31.88 23.03 -3.85
N GLY A 32 -30.90 23.69 -3.22
CA GLY A 32 -30.33 23.27 -1.94
C GLY A 32 -30.19 24.47 -1.00
N ARG A 33 -29.02 24.66 -0.41
CA ARG A 33 -28.74 25.82 0.45
C ARG A 33 -28.61 27.11 -0.36
N ARG A 34 -29.37 28.12 0.05
CA ARG A 34 -29.36 29.47 -0.50
C ARG A 34 -28.74 30.47 0.49
N THR A 35 -28.18 31.56 -0.01
CA THR A 35 -27.88 32.73 0.81
C THR A 35 -29.09 33.65 0.88
N PHE A 36 -29.13 34.55 1.87
CA PHE A 36 -30.18 35.57 1.93
C PHE A 36 -30.25 36.40 0.64
N ALA A 37 -29.09 36.81 0.11
CA ALA A 37 -29.00 37.60 -1.12
C ALA A 37 -29.53 36.84 -2.36
N GLU A 38 -29.32 35.52 -2.43
CA GLU A 38 -29.87 34.73 -3.52
C GLU A 38 -31.38 34.56 -3.41
N GLN A 39 -31.89 34.36 -2.20
CA GLN A 39 -33.33 34.33 -1.97
C GLN A 39 -33.98 35.68 -2.32
N GLN A 40 -33.33 36.78 -1.96
CA GLN A 40 -33.77 38.13 -2.33
C GLN A 40 -33.87 38.29 -3.85
N ARG A 41 -32.86 37.84 -4.60
CA ARG A 41 -32.91 37.87 -6.07
C ARG A 41 -34.06 37.05 -6.65
N LEU A 42 -34.31 35.85 -6.11
CA LEU A 42 -35.44 35.01 -6.56
C LEU A 42 -36.79 35.69 -6.27
N TYR A 43 -36.93 36.28 -5.08
CA TYR A 43 -38.12 37.02 -4.68
C TYR A 43 -38.38 38.24 -5.57
N ASP A 44 -37.33 39.00 -5.91
CA ASP A 44 -37.45 40.16 -6.78
C ASP A 44 -37.82 39.77 -8.22
N LEU A 45 -37.26 38.67 -8.76
CA LEU A 45 -37.64 38.13 -10.06
C LEU A 45 -39.12 37.67 -10.10
N TRP A 46 -39.57 37.02 -9.03
CA TRP A 46 -40.97 36.62 -8.90
C TRP A 46 -41.91 37.82 -8.86
N ARG A 47 -41.60 38.84 -8.05
CA ARG A 47 -42.39 40.08 -7.97
C ARG A 47 -42.44 40.84 -9.30
N ALA A 48 -41.38 40.72 -10.10
CA ALA A 48 -41.33 41.29 -11.45
C ALA A 48 -42.04 40.43 -12.52
N GLY A 49 -42.65 39.30 -12.15
CA GLY A 49 -43.39 38.42 -13.05
C GLY A 49 -42.52 37.57 -14.00
N VAL A 50 -41.20 37.57 -13.80
CA VAL A 50 -40.21 36.89 -14.67
C VAL A 50 -39.57 35.67 -14.02
N GLY A 51 -39.84 35.43 -12.74
CA GLY A 51 -39.29 34.32 -11.96
C GLY A 51 -40.34 33.32 -11.46
N ALA A 52 -39.87 32.13 -11.09
CA ALA A 52 -40.69 31.15 -10.38
C ALA A 52 -41.14 31.69 -9.00
N LEU A 53 -42.24 31.15 -8.47
CA LEU A 53 -42.76 31.48 -7.14
C LEU A 53 -41.64 31.43 -6.09
N ALA A 54 -41.48 32.52 -5.34
CA ALA A 54 -40.45 32.64 -4.33
C ALA A 54 -40.99 33.33 -3.07
N ALA A 55 -40.70 32.76 -1.90
CA ALA A 55 -41.06 33.36 -0.61
C ALA A 55 -40.21 34.59 -0.28
N VAL A 56 -40.79 35.50 0.51
CA VAL A 56 -40.09 36.66 1.08
C VAL A 56 -38.82 36.18 1.81
N PRO A 57 -37.65 36.79 1.58
CA PRO A 57 -36.42 36.38 2.22
C PRO A 57 -36.49 36.50 3.74
N SER A 58 -36.08 35.44 4.44
CA SER A 58 -35.98 35.43 5.90
C SER A 58 -34.73 34.68 6.34
N HIS A 59 -34.01 35.21 7.34
CA HIS A 59 -32.84 34.56 7.90
C HIS A 59 -33.15 33.22 8.60
N THR A 60 -34.42 33.00 8.96
CA THR A 60 -34.88 31.74 9.58
C THR A 60 -35.37 30.73 8.55
N ALA A 61 -35.45 31.11 7.26
CA ALA A 61 -35.95 30.26 6.19
C ALA A 61 -35.11 28.97 6.07
N PRO A 62 -35.75 27.81 5.83
CA PRO A 62 -35.09 26.51 5.82
C PRO A 62 -33.90 26.37 4.85
N HIS A 63 -33.95 27.04 3.70
CA HIS A 63 -32.84 27.06 2.74
C HIS A 63 -31.72 28.03 3.10
N ILE A 64 -31.98 29.06 3.92
CA ILE A 64 -31.02 30.12 4.23
C ILE A 64 -30.27 29.83 5.52
N ARG A 65 -31.01 29.41 6.56
CA ARG A 65 -30.59 29.39 7.96
C ARG A 65 -29.11 29.02 8.12
N THR A 66 -28.32 30.03 8.47
CA THR A 66 -26.85 29.95 8.43
C THR A 66 -26.34 28.94 9.46
N GLY A 67 -25.41 28.08 9.06
CA GLY A 67 -24.71 27.16 9.98
C GLY A 67 -25.39 25.81 10.22
N ARG A 68 -26.60 25.56 9.69
CA ARG A 68 -27.25 24.25 9.77
C ARG A 68 -26.81 23.33 8.63
N GLN A 69 -26.40 22.11 8.99
CA GLN A 69 -26.04 21.06 8.02
C GLN A 69 -27.29 20.43 7.39
N ASP A 70 -28.44 20.53 8.06
CA ASP A 70 -29.74 19.97 7.70
C ASP A 70 -30.68 20.99 7.04
N HIS A 71 -30.11 21.92 6.27
CA HIS A 71 -30.91 22.85 5.47
C HIS A 71 -31.87 22.13 4.51
N ALA A 72 -32.94 22.79 4.09
CA ALA A 72 -33.90 22.22 3.15
C ALA A 72 -33.31 21.94 1.77
N LEU A 73 -33.92 20.98 1.08
CA LEU A 73 -33.66 20.59 -0.30
C LEU A 73 -34.96 20.71 -1.11
N ASP A 74 -34.89 21.22 -2.34
CA ASP A 74 -36.00 21.17 -3.28
C ASP A 74 -35.74 20.03 -4.27
N ILE A 75 -36.48 18.94 -4.13
CA ILE A 75 -36.39 17.76 -4.98
C ILE A 75 -37.53 17.81 -6.00
N ASP A 76 -37.22 17.53 -7.25
CA ASP A 76 -38.23 17.45 -8.29
C ASP A 76 -39.24 16.34 -7.99
N GLN A 77 -40.52 16.69 -7.97
CA GLN A 77 -41.60 15.77 -7.61
C GLN A 77 -41.78 14.63 -8.61
N PHE A 78 -41.39 14.83 -9.88
CA PHE A 78 -41.71 13.93 -10.98
C PHE A 78 -40.46 13.32 -11.63
N ALA A 79 -39.27 13.88 -11.39
CA ALA A 79 -38.04 13.30 -11.93
C ALA A 79 -37.64 12.01 -11.21
N GLY A 80 -37.52 10.91 -11.97
CA GLY A 80 -37.09 9.62 -11.44
C GLY A 80 -38.14 9.03 -10.49
N VAL A 81 -37.75 8.73 -9.25
CA VAL A 81 -38.69 8.24 -8.22
C VAL A 81 -39.47 9.37 -7.54
N GLY A 82 -39.21 10.62 -7.93
CA GLY A 82 -39.84 11.81 -7.36
C GLY A 82 -39.50 12.04 -5.89
N THR A 83 -40.06 13.11 -5.31
CA THR A 83 -39.85 13.44 -3.89
C THR A 83 -40.33 12.32 -2.95
N ALA A 84 -41.46 11.67 -3.28
CA ALA A 84 -42.02 10.59 -2.46
C ALA A 84 -41.06 9.39 -2.38
N GLY A 85 -40.49 8.98 -3.52
CA GLY A 85 -39.54 7.87 -3.56
C GLY A 85 -38.23 8.19 -2.86
N VAL A 86 -37.69 9.40 -3.01
CA VAL A 86 -36.48 9.81 -2.28
C VAL A 86 -36.73 9.78 -0.77
N ARG A 87 -37.86 10.34 -0.31
CA ARG A 87 -38.22 10.31 1.12
C ARG A 87 -38.43 8.89 1.66
N ALA A 88 -39.00 7.99 0.86
CA ALA A 88 -39.13 6.58 1.25
C ALA A 88 -37.76 5.92 1.45
N TRP A 89 -36.81 6.17 0.53
CA TRP A 89 -35.44 5.67 0.69
C TRP A 89 -34.74 6.28 1.91
N LEU A 90 -34.84 7.60 2.13
CA LEU A 90 -34.26 8.27 3.29
C LEU A 90 -34.79 7.69 4.60
N ARG A 91 -36.10 7.42 4.69
CA ARG A 91 -36.69 6.73 5.85
C ARG A 91 -36.13 5.32 6.03
N GLY A 92 -35.95 4.56 4.96
CA GLY A 92 -35.30 3.25 4.99
C GLY A 92 -33.86 3.31 5.52
N GLU A 93 -33.14 4.39 5.25
CA GLU A 93 -31.81 4.66 5.81
C GLU A 93 -31.84 5.23 7.24
N GLY A 94 -33.01 5.38 7.85
CA GLY A 94 -33.19 5.92 9.20
C GLY A 94 -33.13 7.44 9.29
N LEU A 95 -33.38 8.16 8.18
CA LEU A 95 -33.50 9.61 8.14
C LEU A 95 -34.96 10.02 7.88
N ALA A 96 -35.64 10.43 8.95
CA ALA A 96 -36.97 11.02 8.85
C ALA A 96 -36.92 12.42 8.20
N THR A 97 -37.94 12.73 7.40
CA THR A 97 -38.04 13.99 6.66
C THR A 97 -39.45 14.55 6.67
N THR A 98 -39.53 15.87 6.73
CA THR A 98 -40.77 16.67 6.74
C THR A 98 -40.93 17.47 5.46
N LEU A 99 -42.18 17.67 5.05
CA LEU A 99 -42.57 18.67 4.06
C LEU A 99 -43.16 19.83 4.86
N THR A 100 -42.31 20.78 5.21
CA THR A 100 -42.66 21.85 6.16
C THR A 100 -43.54 22.94 5.54
N VAL A 101 -43.73 22.92 4.22
CA VAL A 101 -44.55 23.89 3.49
C VAL A 101 -45.76 23.18 2.85
N PRO A 102 -47.00 23.47 3.31
CA PRO A 102 -48.22 22.90 2.74
C PRO A 102 -48.35 23.19 1.24
N GLY A 103 -48.65 22.17 0.44
CA GLY A 103 -48.77 22.28 -1.02
C GLY A 103 -47.42 22.18 -1.78
N GLU A 104 -46.28 22.34 -1.10
CA GLU A 104 -44.95 22.24 -1.71
C GLU A 104 -44.35 20.84 -1.53
N GLY A 105 -44.88 19.86 -2.25
CA GLY A 105 -44.40 18.47 -2.21
C GLY A 105 -42.95 18.25 -2.69
N TRP A 106 -42.22 19.31 -3.08
CA TRP A 106 -40.79 19.29 -3.44
C TRP A 106 -39.87 19.65 -2.27
N HIS A 107 -40.38 20.34 -1.25
CA HIS A 107 -39.57 20.93 -0.19
C HIS A 107 -39.31 19.94 0.94
N VAL A 108 -38.09 19.42 1.03
CA VAL A 108 -37.72 18.35 1.97
C VAL A 108 -36.74 18.88 3.02
N GLU A 109 -37.11 18.73 4.29
CA GLU A 109 -36.24 18.97 5.45
C GLU A 109 -35.90 17.67 6.17
N ALA A 110 -34.68 17.56 6.69
CA ALA A 110 -34.33 16.48 7.61
C ALA A 110 -34.81 16.87 9.01
N ASP A 111 -35.49 15.94 9.70
CA ASP A 111 -36.11 16.23 10.99
C ASP A 111 -35.07 16.43 12.12
N SER A 112 -33.83 15.99 11.88
CA SER A 112 -32.74 16.11 12.85
C SER A 112 -31.37 16.20 12.17
N ALA A 113 -30.61 17.26 12.48
CA ALA A 113 -29.20 17.40 12.11
C ALA A 113 -28.36 16.19 12.57
N THR A 114 -28.62 15.69 13.78
CA THR A 114 -27.91 14.54 14.34
C THR A 114 -28.22 13.26 13.55
N ALA A 115 -29.48 13.05 13.17
CA ALA A 115 -29.86 11.92 12.33
C ALA A 115 -29.21 12.02 10.94
N LEU A 116 -29.23 13.21 10.33
CA LEU A 116 -28.58 13.46 9.04
C LEU A 116 -27.08 13.15 9.11
N GLN A 117 -26.38 13.66 10.13
CA GLN A 117 -24.94 13.39 10.33
C GLN A 117 -24.63 11.91 10.53
N ARG A 118 -25.48 11.19 11.27
CA ARG A 118 -25.31 9.75 11.49
C ARG A 118 -25.46 8.97 10.21
N VAL A 119 -26.49 9.26 9.42
CA VAL A 119 -26.72 8.61 8.11
C VAL A 119 -25.62 8.99 7.12
N ALA A 120 -25.23 10.27 7.08
CA ALA A 120 -24.10 10.75 6.28
C ALA A 120 -22.82 9.99 6.60
N ARG A 121 -22.43 9.85 7.87
CA ARG A 121 -21.23 9.10 8.28
C ARG A 121 -21.28 7.63 7.85
N ARG A 122 -22.44 6.98 7.96
CA ARG A 122 -22.62 5.57 7.54
C ARG A 122 -22.50 5.41 6.02
N LEU A 123 -23.01 6.39 5.27
CA LEU A 123 -22.98 6.38 3.80
C LEU A 123 -21.72 7.03 3.22
N ALA A 124 -20.91 7.70 4.03
CA ALA A 124 -19.71 8.38 3.58
C ALA A 124 -18.71 7.38 2.99
N ARG A 125 -18.10 7.78 1.88
CA ARG A 125 -16.97 7.07 1.30
C ARG A 125 -15.86 8.07 1.00
N PRO A 126 -14.59 7.65 0.96
CA PRO A 126 -13.51 8.51 0.48
C PRO A 126 -13.86 9.05 -0.90
N ARG A 127 -14.03 10.37 -1.02
CA ARG A 127 -14.32 11.02 -2.30
C ARG A 127 -13.19 10.68 -3.28
N THR A 128 -13.53 10.37 -4.52
CA THR A 128 -12.55 10.26 -5.60
C THR A 128 -11.95 11.63 -5.91
N VAL A 129 -10.80 11.66 -6.59
CA VAL A 129 -10.20 12.92 -7.04
C VAL A 129 -11.20 13.70 -7.91
N LEU A 130 -11.91 13.02 -8.82
CA LEU A 130 -12.91 13.68 -9.68
C LEU A 130 -14.07 14.31 -8.90
N GLU A 131 -14.59 13.62 -7.87
CA GLU A 131 -15.66 14.18 -7.02
C GLU A 131 -15.17 15.39 -6.21
N ARG A 132 -13.95 15.34 -5.67
CA ARG A 132 -13.35 16.50 -4.99
C ARG A 132 -13.15 17.68 -5.93
N LEU A 133 -12.65 17.44 -7.14
CA LEU A 133 -12.41 18.49 -8.13
C LEU A 133 -13.70 19.04 -8.74
N ARG A 134 -14.80 18.27 -8.76
CA ARG A 134 -16.14 18.78 -9.09
C ARG A 134 -16.60 19.78 -8.04
N ALA A 135 -16.47 19.43 -6.76
CA ALA A 135 -16.88 20.28 -5.66
C ALA A 135 -15.97 21.52 -5.51
N ARG A 136 -14.66 21.35 -5.70
CA ARG A 136 -13.65 22.39 -5.54
C ARG A 136 -12.48 22.17 -6.49
N PRO A 137 -12.50 22.78 -7.70
CA PRO A 137 -11.38 22.73 -8.63
C PRO A 137 -10.08 23.24 -7.98
N LEU A 138 -8.93 22.66 -8.34
CA LEU A 138 -7.65 23.19 -7.86
C LEU A 138 -7.35 24.52 -8.53
N ARG A 139 -6.79 25.43 -7.73
CA ARG A 139 -6.38 26.77 -8.09
C ARG A 139 -5.20 27.18 -7.24
N ARG A 140 -4.58 28.33 -7.56
CA ARG A 140 -3.47 28.90 -6.79
C ARG A 140 -3.74 28.92 -5.29
N GLY A 141 -2.74 28.50 -4.50
CA GLY A 141 -2.82 28.40 -3.05
C GLY A 141 -3.45 27.11 -2.52
N ALA A 142 -3.96 26.21 -3.37
CA ALA A 142 -4.51 24.94 -2.92
C ALA A 142 -3.42 24.05 -2.31
N LYS A 143 -3.67 23.54 -1.10
CA LYS A 143 -2.82 22.60 -0.37
C LYS A 143 -3.60 21.32 -0.11
N THR A 144 -3.76 20.50 -1.15
CA THR A 144 -4.53 19.25 -1.07
C THR A 144 -3.74 18.08 -1.65
N PRO A 145 -4.04 16.83 -1.25
CA PRO A 145 -3.39 15.64 -1.82
C PRO A 145 -3.52 15.54 -3.36
N ASP A 146 -4.54 16.18 -3.93
CA ASP A 146 -4.79 16.17 -5.38
C ASP A 146 -3.72 16.96 -6.16
N VAL A 147 -3.08 17.96 -5.52
CA VAL A 147 -1.99 18.75 -6.13
C VAL A 147 -0.82 17.85 -6.53
N LYS A 148 -0.44 16.91 -5.66
CA LYS A 148 0.64 15.94 -5.92
C LYS A 148 0.31 15.03 -7.12
N THR A 149 -0.94 14.61 -7.22
CA THR A 149 -1.42 13.78 -8.33
C THR A 149 -1.35 14.53 -9.66
N VAL A 150 -1.85 15.77 -9.69
CA VAL A 150 -1.81 16.64 -10.87
C VAL A 150 -0.37 16.93 -11.30
N ARG A 151 0.51 17.29 -10.34
CA ARG A 151 1.93 17.52 -10.60
C ARG A 151 2.59 16.31 -11.26
N THR A 152 2.34 15.11 -10.73
CA THR A 152 2.87 13.87 -11.31
C THR A 152 2.47 13.72 -12.79
N TYR A 153 1.23 14.05 -13.15
CA TYR A 153 0.80 14.00 -14.55
C TYR A 153 1.45 15.08 -15.42
N LEU A 154 1.65 16.28 -14.89
CA LEU A 154 2.29 17.38 -15.63
C LEU A 154 3.80 17.18 -15.79
N GLU A 155 4.47 16.57 -14.82
CA GLU A 155 5.85 16.08 -14.96
C GLU A 155 5.94 15.06 -16.11
N LEU A 156 5.01 14.09 -16.16
CA LEU A 156 4.95 13.12 -17.25
C LEU A 156 4.62 13.73 -18.62
N ALA A 157 3.95 14.89 -18.62
CA ALA A 157 3.68 15.68 -19.80
C ALA A 157 4.89 16.51 -20.27
N GLY A 158 5.95 16.59 -19.46
CA GLY A 158 7.11 17.45 -19.70
C GLY A 158 6.81 18.95 -19.51
N LEU A 159 5.74 19.28 -18.79
CA LEU A 159 5.28 20.67 -18.59
C LEU A 159 5.76 21.27 -17.26
N VAL A 160 6.36 20.44 -16.41
CA VAL A 160 6.84 20.83 -15.09
C VAL A 160 8.18 20.15 -14.84
N ASP A 161 9.14 20.93 -14.37
CA ASP A 161 10.42 20.43 -13.89
C ASP A 161 10.31 19.99 -12.42
N ARG A 162 10.94 18.85 -12.10
CA ARG A 162 10.84 18.16 -10.82
C ARG A 162 11.37 18.98 -9.64
N ASP A 163 12.36 19.82 -9.86
CA ASP A 163 13.02 20.55 -8.77
C ASP A 163 12.35 21.90 -8.46
N ARG A 164 11.60 22.47 -9.41
CA ARG A 164 10.97 23.80 -9.27
C ARG A 164 9.58 23.78 -8.64
N THR A 165 8.97 22.61 -8.44
CA THR A 165 7.55 22.49 -8.01
C THR A 165 7.28 21.56 -6.83
N ARG A 166 8.31 21.10 -6.10
CA ARG A 166 8.16 20.13 -4.99
C ARG A 166 7.30 20.56 -3.79
N ARG A 167 6.95 21.85 -3.65
CA ARG A 167 6.06 22.32 -2.57
C ARG A 167 4.70 21.66 -2.66
N ASP A 168 4.09 21.15 -1.59
CA ASP A 168 2.73 20.55 -1.57
C ASP A 168 1.58 21.55 -1.80
N GLU A 169 1.85 22.61 -2.56
CA GLU A 169 0.96 23.71 -2.86
C GLU A 169 0.83 23.90 -4.37
N TYR A 170 -0.36 24.26 -4.82
CA TYR A 170 -0.63 24.66 -6.19
C TYR A 170 -0.11 26.10 -6.39
N GLY A 171 1.16 26.24 -6.74
CA GLY A 171 1.82 27.53 -6.99
C GLY A 171 1.70 28.02 -8.44
N GLU A 172 2.27 29.20 -8.71
CA GLU A 172 2.28 29.83 -10.04
C GLU A 172 2.89 28.93 -11.13
N PRO A 173 4.04 28.25 -10.93
CA PRO A 173 4.60 27.40 -11.98
C PRO A 173 3.67 26.24 -12.36
N LEU A 174 2.93 25.70 -11.38
CA LEU A 174 1.97 24.63 -11.63
C LEU A 174 0.74 25.14 -12.37
N ALA A 175 0.26 26.35 -12.04
CA ALA A 175 -0.83 27.00 -12.77
C ALA A 175 -0.48 27.25 -14.24
N LEU A 176 0.74 27.74 -14.53
CA LEU A 176 1.24 27.92 -15.89
C LEU A 176 1.32 26.60 -16.66
N ALA A 177 1.81 25.54 -16.01
CA ALA A 177 1.83 24.21 -16.62
C ALA A 177 0.43 23.65 -16.92
N VAL A 178 -0.55 23.94 -16.05
CA VAL A 178 -1.94 23.57 -16.31
C VAL A 178 -2.51 24.33 -17.49
N ARG A 179 -2.27 25.65 -17.60
CA ARG A 179 -2.65 26.44 -18.78
C ARG A 179 -2.03 25.88 -20.06
N ALA A 180 -0.73 25.61 -20.05
CA ALA A 180 -0.04 25.00 -21.18
C ALA A 180 -0.64 23.64 -21.56
N PHE A 181 -1.00 22.81 -20.57
CA PHE A 181 -1.69 21.55 -20.81
C PHE A 181 -3.09 21.76 -21.42
N GLN A 182 -3.89 22.66 -20.85
CA GLN A 182 -5.25 22.98 -21.31
C GLN A 182 -5.24 23.43 -22.77
N ARG A 183 -4.35 24.37 -23.11
CA ARG A 183 -4.12 24.82 -24.49
C ARG A 183 -3.81 23.64 -25.41
N ARG A 184 -2.90 22.75 -25.00
CA ARG A 184 -2.48 21.58 -25.79
C ARG A 184 -3.61 20.57 -26.05
N VAL A 185 -4.62 20.52 -25.19
CA VAL A 185 -5.74 19.56 -25.30
C VAL A 185 -7.08 20.22 -25.65
N GLY A 186 -7.07 21.50 -26.05
CA GLY A 186 -8.27 22.23 -26.48
C GLY A 186 -9.26 22.51 -25.35
N LEU A 187 -8.79 22.68 -24.12
CA LEU A 187 -9.62 23.11 -22.98
C LEU A 187 -9.41 24.61 -22.70
N THR A 188 -10.37 25.23 -22.02
CA THR A 188 -10.25 26.61 -21.53
C THR A 188 -8.95 26.79 -20.75
N GLU A 189 -8.15 27.79 -21.14
CA GLU A 189 -6.84 28.09 -20.55
C GLU A 189 -6.96 28.93 -19.25
N ASP A 190 -7.77 28.46 -18.31
CA ASP A 190 -8.05 29.17 -17.06
C ASP A 190 -7.06 28.84 -15.92
N GLY A 191 -6.22 27.81 -16.10
CA GLY A 191 -5.29 27.34 -15.08
C GLY A 191 -5.97 26.64 -13.90
N LEU A 192 -7.26 26.30 -14.02
CA LEU A 192 -8.04 25.58 -13.02
C LEU A 192 -8.04 24.07 -13.33
N VAL A 193 -7.76 23.25 -12.31
CA VAL A 193 -7.91 21.80 -12.45
C VAL A 193 -9.28 21.38 -11.97
N GLY A 194 -10.25 21.53 -12.85
CA GLY A 194 -11.57 20.93 -12.69
C GLY A 194 -11.64 19.49 -13.20
N PRO A 195 -12.85 18.89 -13.21
CA PRO A 195 -13.07 17.50 -13.62
C PRO A 195 -12.63 17.22 -15.06
N LYS A 196 -12.87 18.16 -15.99
CA LYS A 196 -12.48 18.04 -17.40
C LYS A 196 -10.96 18.01 -17.56
N THR A 197 -10.26 18.97 -16.95
CA THR A 197 -8.79 19.04 -16.95
C THR A 197 -8.17 17.78 -16.34
N PHE A 198 -8.66 17.34 -15.18
CA PHE A 198 -8.15 16.13 -14.53
C PHE A 198 -8.44 14.85 -15.32
N ALA A 199 -9.63 14.72 -15.91
CA ALA A 199 -9.96 13.58 -16.75
C ALA A 199 -9.04 13.50 -17.98
N ALA A 200 -8.71 14.64 -18.60
CA ALA A 200 -7.77 14.70 -19.72
C ALA A 200 -6.34 14.29 -19.30
N LEU A 201 -5.85 14.80 -18.17
CA LEU A 201 -4.54 14.40 -17.60
C LEU A 201 -4.50 12.89 -17.32
N ARG A 202 -5.51 12.37 -16.61
CA ARG A 202 -5.61 10.95 -16.26
C ARG A 202 -5.70 10.06 -17.49
N ARG A 203 -6.48 10.44 -18.50
CA ARG A 203 -6.60 9.67 -19.75
C ARG A 203 -5.26 9.52 -20.46
N ARG A 204 -4.46 10.58 -20.51
CA ARG A 204 -3.19 10.59 -21.24
C ARG A 204 -2.01 9.99 -20.47
N TYR A 205 -1.98 10.15 -19.14
CA TYR A 205 -0.81 9.81 -18.32
C TYR A 205 -1.10 8.82 -17.18
N GLY A 206 -2.37 8.52 -16.89
CA GLY A 206 -2.78 7.62 -15.82
C GLY A 206 -2.20 6.21 -15.97
N TRP A 207 -2.16 5.68 -17.19
CA TRP A 207 -1.61 4.35 -17.47
C TRP A 207 -0.10 4.27 -17.17
N ARG A 208 0.66 5.35 -17.40
CA ARG A 208 2.11 5.42 -17.09
C ARG A 208 2.35 5.41 -15.58
N VAL A 209 1.53 6.13 -14.82
CA VAL A 209 1.57 6.11 -13.35
C VAL A 209 1.19 4.73 -12.81
N TRP A 210 0.13 4.13 -13.35
CA TRP A 210 -0.30 2.78 -12.97
C TRP A 210 0.77 1.73 -13.25
N SER A 211 1.39 1.77 -14.43
CA SER A 211 2.44 0.82 -14.83
C SER A 211 3.66 0.92 -13.91
N ARG A 212 4.16 2.13 -13.64
CA ARG A 212 5.28 2.36 -12.71
C ARG A 212 4.98 1.84 -11.31
N ARG A 213 3.76 2.09 -10.80
CA ARG A 213 3.33 1.58 -9.48
C ARG A 213 3.23 0.06 -9.45
N ARG A 214 2.75 -0.57 -10.53
CA ARG A 214 2.64 -2.03 -10.63
C ARG A 214 4.01 -2.70 -10.68
N HIS A 215 4.98 -2.14 -11.39
CA HIS A 215 6.36 -2.62 -11.36
C HIS A 215 6.97 -2.48 -9.97
N ALA A 216 6.92 -1.28 -9.37
CA ALA A 216 7.43 -1.07 -8.02
C ALA A 216 6.79 -1.98 -6.95
N ALA A 217 5.47 -2.24 -7.05
CA ALA A 217 4.78 -3.16 -6.16
C ALA A 217 5.21 -4.62 -6.35
N ARG A 218 5.44 -5.05 -7.60
CA ARG A 218 5.97 -6.38 -7.90
C ARG A 218 7.40 -6.55 -7.38
N ASP A 219 8.25 -5.56 -7.61
CA ASP A 219 9.64 -5.57 -7.16
C ASP A 219 9.69 -5.60 -5.62
N ARG A 220 8.81 -4.83 -4.96
CA ARG A 220 8.66 -4.87 -3.51
C ARG A 220 8.17 -6.23 -3.01
N ALA A 221 7.15 -6.80 -3.62
CA ALA A 221 6.64 -8.12 -3.24
C ALA A 221 7.68 -9.22 -3.49
N ALA A 222 8.48 -9.12 -4.55
CA ALA A 222 9.60 -10.02 -4.82
C ALA A 222 10.72 -9.88 -3.78
N ALA A 223 11.04 -8.64 -3.37
CA ALA A 223 12.01 -8.36 -2.31
C ALA A 223 11.51 -8.85 -0.93
N GLU A 224 10.23 -8.68 -0.60
CA GLU A 224 9.61 -9.19 0.62
C GLU A 224 9.58 -10.72 0.65
N ARG A 225 9.30 -11.37 -0.48
CA ARG A 225 9.41 -12.84 -0.62
C ARG A 225 10.86 -13.33 -0.49
N ALA A 226 11.81 -12.60 -1.07
CA ALA A 226 13.23 -12.89 -0.90
C ALA A 226 13.70 -12.71 0.56
N SER A 227 13.16 -11.72 1.28
CA SER A 227 13.46 -11.53 2.72
C SER A 227 12.70 -12.49 3.64
N ALA A 228 11.68 -13.19 3.15
CA ALA A 228 10.97 -14.22 3.92
C ALA A 228 11.49 -15.64 3.65
N ARG A 229 12.44 -15.80 2.72
CA ARG A 229 12.94 -17.13 2.35
C ARG A 229 13.68 -17.78 3.52
N ARG A 230 13.38 -19.06 3.70
CA ARG A 230 13.98 -19.98 4.68
C ARG A 230 14.68 -21.13 3.96
N ILE A 231 15.58 -21.82 4.64
CA ILE A 231 16.20 -23.05 4.17
C ILE A 231 15.10 -24.06 3.80
N SER A 232 15.22 -24.69 2.63
CA SER A 232 14.32 -25.76 2.19
C SER A 232 14.75 -27.13 2.74
N ALA A 233 13.93 -28.16 2.48
CA ALA A 233 14.30 -29.55 2.77
C ALA A 233 15.56 -29.99 2.00
N ASP A 234 15.70 -29.60 0.73
CA ASP A 234 16.89 -29.89 -0.08
C ASP A 234 18.14 -29.22 0.53
N GLY A 235 18.00 -27.98 1.01
CA GLY A 235 19.06 -27.24 1.67
C GLY A 235 19.50 -27.86 3.01
N LEU A 236 18.52 -28.29 3.84
CA LEU A 236 18.81 -29.00 5.09
C LEU A 236 19.51 -30.34 4.81
N ALA A 237 18.99 -31.13 3.87
CA ALA A 237 19.60 -32.41 3.50
C ALA A 237 21.06 -32.25 3.03
N LEU A 238 21.35 -31.18 2.28
CA LEU A 238 22.72 -30.86 1.86
C LEU A 238 23.64 -30.62 3.07
N ILE A 239 23.20 -29.82 4.06
CA ILE A 239 24.00 -29.53 5.25
C ILE A 239 24.20 -30.81 6.08
N GLU A 240 23.13 -31.55 6.34
CA GLU A 240 23.15 -32.79 7.12
C GLU A 240 24.11 -33.83 6.54
N GLN A 241 24.18 -33.94 5.21
CA GLN A 241 25.10 -34.84 4.52
C GLN A 241 26.59 -34.53 4.84
N PHE A 242 26.94 -33.25 5.04
CA PHE A 242 28.33 -32.84 5.25
C PHE A 242 28.72 -32.65 6.71
N GLU A 243 27.78 -32.32 7.60
CA GLU A 243 28.07 -32.17 9.04
C GLU A 243 28.09 -33.52 9.78
N GLY A 244 27.28 -34.49 9.34
CA GLY A 244 27.09 -35.73 10.07
C GLY A 244 26.25 -35.55 11.35
N PHE A 245 25.62 -36.63 11.82
CA PHE A 245 24.73 -36.60 12.98
C PHE A 245 25.39 -37.22 14.22
N PHE A 246 25.44 -36.46 15.31
CA PHE A 246 25.86 -36.94 16.62
C PHE A 246 24.73 -36.78 17.65
N ALA A 247 24.20 -37.90 18.12
CA ALA A 247 23.06 -37.92 19.04
C ALA A 247 23.40 -37.38 20.44
N HIS A 248 24.66 -37.46 20.86
CA HIS A 248 25.13 -36.99 22.17
C HIS A 248 26.19 -35.89 21.97
N PRO A 249 26.41 -35.01 22.97
CA PRO A 249 27.47 -34.02 22.92
C PRO A 249 28.85 -34.67 22.73
N TYR A 250 29.67 -34.07 21.89
CA TYR A 250 31.03 -34.50 21.57
C TYR A 250 31.97 -33.28 21.49
N ASP A 251 33.27 -33.53 21.63
CA ASP A 251 34.29 -32.51 21.39
C ASP A 251 34.61 -32.48 19.89
N ASP A 252 34.43 -31.34 19.25
CA ASP A 252 34.81 -31.14 17.86
C ASP A 252 36.36 -31.17 17.69
N PRO A 253 36.90 -31.15 16.45
CA PRO A 253 38.34 -31.15 16.24
C PRO A 253 39.11 -29.96 16.86
N ALA A 254 38.40 -28.87 17.23
CA ALA A 254 38.96 -27.72 17.93
C ALA A 254 38.82 -27.84 19.47
N GLY A 255 38.24 -28.94 19.97
CA GLY A 255 38.03 -29.21 21.38
C GLY A 255 36.83 -28.46 21.97
N HIS A 256 35.79 -28.22 21.18
CA HIS A 256 34.58 -27.50 21.61
C HIS A 256 33.34 -28.39 21.64
N ALA A 257 32.54 -28.24 22.69
CA ALA A 257 31.34 -29.01 22.96
C ALA A 257 30.28 -28.75 21.88
N THR A 258 29.94 -29.80 21.14
CA THR A 258 29.07 -29.74 19.95
C THR A 258 28.06 -30.88 19.98
N VAL A 259 26.88 -30.71 19.38
CA VAL A 259 25.85 -31.77 19.28
C VAL A 259 25.07 -31.71 17.95
N GLY A 260 24.41 -32.80 17.58
CA GLY A 260 23.54 -32.85 16.40
C GLY A 260 24.33 -32.71 15.11
N TYR A 261 23.90 -31.78 14.25
CA TYR A 261 24.56 -31.44 12.98
C TYR A 261 25.47 -30.22 13.15
N GLY A 262 26.45 -30.29 14.05
CA GLY A 262 27.44 -29.22 14.23
C GLY A 262 27.00 -28.04 15.11
N HIS A 263 25.98 -28.22 15.95
CA HIS A 263 25.52 -27.16 16.86
C HIS A 263 26.49 -26.95 18.02
N LEU A 264 27.18 -25.81 18.05
CA LEU A 264 28.10 -25.44 19.13
C LEU A 264 27.32 -25.11 20.40
N LEU A 265 27.57 -25.86 21.47
CA LEU A 265 27.02 -25.61 22.81
C LEU A 265 27.78 -24.49 23.51
N HIS A 266 29.09 -24.65 23.59
CA HIS A 266 30.01 -23.65 24.13
C HIS A 266 31.45 -23.95 23.73
N PHE A 267 32.33 -22.98 23.92
CA PHE A 267 33.77 -23.19 23.77
C PHE A 267 34.31 -24.02 24.94
N GLY A 268 35.21 -24.95 24.63
CA GLY A 268 35.78 -25.90 25.60
C GLY A 268 35.05 -27.25 25.62
N PRO A 269 35.58 -28.22 26.40
CA PRO A 269 35.18 -29.61 26.29
C PRO A 269 33.78 -29.89 26.89
N VAL A 270 33.16 -30.96 26.43
CA VAL A 270 31.85 -31.45 26.90
C VAL A 270 31.85 -31.65 28.41
N THR A 271 30.86 -31.07 29.07
CA THR A 271 30.67 -31.15 30.52
C THR A 271 29.61 -32.18 30.91
N ALA A 272 29.52 -32.47 32.22
CA ALA A 272 28.43 -33.29 32.76
C ALA A 272 27.05 -32.63 32.60
N VAL A 273 26.99 -31.30 32.50
CA VAL A 273 25.75 -30.54 32.26
C VAL A 273 25.26 -30.78 30.83
N ASP A 274 26.15 -30.72 29.84
CA ASP A 274 25.79 -30.94 28.43
C ASP A 274 25.21 -32.33 28.20
N ARG A 275 25.80 -33.35 28.85
CA ARG A 275 25.31 -34.74 28.80
C ARG A 275 23.90 -34.93 29.37
N ARG A 276 23.35 -33.93 30.04
CA ARG A 276 21.98 -33.90 30.58
C ARG A 276 21.17 -32.71 30.03
N GLY A 277 21.70 -32.02 29.02
CA GLY A 277 21.14 -30.79 28.48
C GLY A 277 19.84 -30.99 27.72
N ARG A 278 19.03 -29.93 27.66
CA ARG A 278 17.92 -29.81 26.71
C ARG A 278 18.20 -28.61 25.82
N TRP A 279 18.22 -28.85 24.51
CA TRP A 279 18.52 -27.85 23.49
C TRP A 279 17.28 -27.42 22.70
N LEU A 280 16.20 -28.20 22.81
CA LEU A 280 14.88 -27.84 22.30
C LEU A 280 13.82 -27.92 23.41
N ALA A 281 12.82 -27.05 23.33
CA ALA A 281 11.71 -27.01 24.29
C ALA A 281 10.92 -28.33 24.31
N ALA A 282 10.74 -28.97 23.15
CA ALA A 282 10.01 -30.23 22.99
C ALA A 282 10.94 -31.45 22.87
N GLN A 283 12.16 -31.38 23.40
CA GLN A 283 13.11 -32.48 23.31
C GLN A 283 12.63 -33.70 24.12
N ALA A 284 12.58 -34.86 23.47
CA ALA A 284 12.06 -36.11 24.01
C ALA A 284 12.91 -36.67 25.15
N THR A 285 14.25 -36.59 25.04
CA THR A 285 15.17 -37.12 26.05
C THR A 285 16.32 -36.14 26.29
N PRO A 286 16.52 -35.64 27.53
CA PRO A 286 17.68 -34.82 27.85
C PRO A 286 19.00 -35.54 27.55
N GLY A 287 20.01 -34.80 27.10
CA GLY A 287 21.32 -35.33 26.78
C GLY A 287 21.42 -36.07 25.45
N ARG A 288 20.30 -36.29 24.76
CA ARG A 288 20.25 -37.04 23.50
C ARG A 288 19.29 -36.43 22.48
N LEU A 289 19.78 -36.18 21.28
CA LEU A 289 18.95 -35.79 20.13
C LEU A 289 18.57 -37.02 19.29
N THR A 290 17.37 -36.97 18.72
CA THR A 290 17.00 -37.74 17.53
C THR A 290 17.41 -36.98 16.26
N PRO A 291 17.52 -37.64 15.09
CA PRO A 291 17.79 -36.95 13.83
C PRO A 291 16.78 -35.84 13.50
N ALA A 292 15.50 -36.04 13.85
CA ALA A 292 14.45 -35.05 13.64
C ALA A 292 14.63 -33.82 14.55
N GLU A 293 14.99 -34.03 15.81
CA GLU A 293 15.30 -32.93 16.74
C GLU A 293 16.58 -32.20 16.35
N ALA A 294 17.63 -32.91 15.94
CA ALA A 294 18.86 -32.28 15.45
C ALA A 294 18.61 -31.45 14.18
N ARG A 295 17.75 -31.92 13.27
CA ARG A 295 17.31 -31.15 12.09
C ARG A 295 16.55 -29.89 12.49
N GLU A 296 15.65 -29.98 13.47
CA GLU A 296 14.90 -28.83 13.97
C GLU A 296 15.81 -27.81 14.65
N LEU A 297 16.76 -28.27 15.48
CA LEU A 297 17.78 -27.42 16.09
C LEU A 297 18.63 -26.71 15.03
N LEU A 298 19.10 -27.45 14.02
CA LEU A 298 19.83 -26.89 12.87
C LEU A 298 18.97 -25.82 12.17
N ARG A 299 17.71 -26.12 11.88
CA ARG A 299 16.79 -25.17 11.21
C ARG A 299 16.63 -23.87 11.99
N GLN A 300 16.49 -23.94 13.32
CA GLN A 300 16.40 -22.75 14.19
C GLN A 300 17.69 -21.93 14.15
N GLU A 301 18.85 -22.60 14.27
CA GLU A 301 20.15 -21.94 14.21
C GLU A 301 20.40 -21.27 12.85
N LEU A 302 20.09 -21.94 11.75
CA LEU A 302 20.20 -21.36 10.40
C LEU A 302 19.33 -20.11 10.28
N ALA A 303 18.09 -20.18 10.75
CA ALA A 303 17.14 -19.06 10.68
C ALA A 303 17.59 -17.83 11.47
N GLU A 304 18.25 -18.04 12.62
CA GLU A 304 18.71 -17.00 13.53
C GLU A 304 20.07 -16.41 13.13
N LYS A 305 21.06 -17.25 12.76
CA LYS A 305 22.45 -16.81 12.59
C LYS A 305 22.87 -16.63 11.13
N TYR A 306 22.46 -17.54 10.24
CA TYR A 306 23.06 -17.66 8.91
C TYR A 306 22.20 -17.08 7.78
N GLU A 307 20.90 -17.40 7.77
CA GLU A 307 19.98 -16.86 6.77
C GLU A 307 19.88 -15.32 6.76
N PRO A 308 19.95 -14.59 7.91
CA PRO A 308 19.95 -13.13 7.87
C PRO A 308 21.07 -12.53 7.02
N ALA A 309 22.27 -13.14 7.02
CA ALA A 309 23.38 -12.68 6.19
C ALA A 309 23.10 -12.86 4.69
N VAL A 310 22.51 -13.99 4.31
CA VAL A 310 22.09 -14.24 2.91
C VAL A 310 20.98 -13.27 2.50
N ARG A 311 19.99 -13.03 3.37
CA ARG A 311 18.92 -12.04 3.11
C ARG A 311 19.42 -10.60 3.05
N ALA A 312 20.46 -10.26 3.81
CA ALA A 312 21.05 -8.93 3.82
C ALA A 312 21.67 -8.53 2.46
N LEU A 313 21.92 -9.51 1.57
CA LEU A 313 22.30 -9.23 0.18
C LEU A 313 21.21 -8.49 -0.61
N ARG A 314 19.93 -8.63 -0.21
CA ARG A 314 18.75 -8.01 -0.88
C ARG A 314 18.65 -8.35 -2.37
N LEU A 315 19.05 -9.57 -2.73
CA LEU A 315 18.99 -10.09 -4.10
C LEU A 315 17.77 -11.01 -4.28
N SER A 316 17.20 -11.01 -5.47
CA SER A 316 16.13 -11.93 -5.86
C SER A 316 16.69 -13.31 -6.21
N LEU A 317 17.15 -14.05 -5.19
CA LEU A 317 17.69 -15.40 -5.35
C LEU A 317 16.59 -16.40 -5.76
N THR A 318 16.94 -17.55 -6.30
CA THR A 318 16.07 -18.74 -6.32
C THR A 318 16.07 -19.44 -4.95
N GLN A 319 15.21 -20.44 -4.75
CA GLN A 319 15.23 -21.24 -3.52
C GLN A 319 16.56 -21.98 -3.37
N HIS A 320 17.01 -22.69 -4.42
CA HIS A 320 18.27 -23.44 -4.36
C HIS A 320 19.51 -22.54 -4.23
N GLN A 321 19.50 -21.33 -4.80
CA GLN A 321 20.58 -20.36 -4.58
C GLN A 321 20.65 -19.92 -3.11
N HIS A 322 19.50 -19.65 -2.49
CA HIS A 322 19.45 -19.35 -1.07
C HIS A 322 19.95 -20.54 -0.24
N ASP A 323 19.49 -21.75 -0.54
CA ASP A 323 19.88 -22.96 0.18
C ASP A 323 21.38 -23.25 0.11
N ALA A 324 21.97 -23.16 -1.09
CA ALA A 324 23.40 -23.32 -1.30
C ALA A 324 24.21 -22.25 -0.56
N LEU A 325 23.77 -20.99 -0.59
CA LEU A 325 24.47 -19.91 0.13
C LEU A 325 24.38 -20.08 1.65
N VAL A 326 23.25 -20.54 2.18
CA VAL A 326 23.10 -20.84 3.62
C VAL A 326 24.02 -22.00 4.03
N SER A 327 24.04 -23.09 3.25
CA SER A 327 24.94 -24.22 3.49
C SER A 327 26.42 -23.82 3.45
N PHE A 328 26.77 -22.94 2.51
CA PHE A 328 28.10 -22.38 2.36
C PHE A 328 28.51 -21.57 3.60
N VAL A 329 27.71 -20.57 4.00
CA VAL A 329 28.06 -19.72 5.16
C VAL A 329 27.95 -20.43 6.49
N TYR A 330 27.19 -21.53 6.58
CA TYR A 330 27.23 -22.41 7.76
C TYR A 330 28.64 -22.98 7.97
N ASN A 331 29.32 -23.33 6.89
CA ASN A 331 30.66 -23.91 6.95
C ASN A 331 31.79 -22.89 7.11
N VAL A 332 31.73 -21.79 6.36
CA VAL A 332 32.86 -20.85 6.26
C VAL A 332 32.62 -19.53 7.00
N GLY A 333 31.44 -19.36 7.59
CA GLY A 333 31.02 -18.12 8.22
C GLY A 333 30.40 -17.11 7.24
N THR A 334 29.60 -16.21 7.79
CA THR A 334 28.83 -15.22 7.03
C THR A 334 29.69 -14.14 6.35
N GLY A 335 30.91 -13.92 6.86
CA GLY A 335 31.89 -13.00 6.27
C GLY A 335 32.28 -13.35 4.83
N ALA A 336 32.12 -14.61 4.42
CA ALA A 336 32.39 -15.02 3.05
C ALA A 336 31.50 -14.30 2.00
N LEU A 337 30.35 -13.75 2.40
CA LEU A 337 29.46 -12.96 1.54
C LEU A 337 29.81 -11.46 1.48
N GLY A 338 30.92 -11.05 2.09
CA GLY A 338 31.43 -9.68 2.07
C GLY A 338 31.62 -9.13 0.65
N ALA A 339 31.44 -7.82 0.48
CA ALA A 339 31.50 -7.19 -0.86
C ALA A 339 32.90 -7.24 -1.50
N GLU A 340 33.92 -7.47 -0.68
CA GLU A 340 35.33 -7.63 -1.01
C GLU A 340 35.71 -9.08 -1.37
N THR A 341 34.83 -10.05 -1.16
CA THR A 341 35.09 -11.44 -1.58
C THR A 341 34.71 -11.66 -3.05
N GLY A 342 35.30 -12.67 -3.68
CA GLY A 342 34.97 -13.02 -5.08
C GLY A 342 33.48 -13.34 -5.26
N ILE A 343 32.94 -14.20 -4.39
CA ILE A 343 31.52 -14.57 -4.39
C ILE A 343 30.61 -13.36 -4.10
N GLY A 344 30.94 -12.52 -3.12
CA GLY A 344 30.13 -11.35 -2.78
C GLY A 344 30.08 -10.33 -3.92
N ARG A 345 31.20 -10.08 -4.61
CA ARG A 345 31.21 -9.27 -5.84
C ARG A 345 30.34 -9.87 -6.94
N ALA A 346 30.49 -11.17 -7.20
CA ALA A 346 29.75 -11.85 -8.25
C ALA A 346 28.22 -11.84 -8.00
N LEU A 347 27.80 -12.07 -6.75
CA LEU A 347 26.39 -12.00 -6.33
C LEU A 347 25.81 -10.59 -6.51
N ARG A 348 26.51 -9.54 -6.06
CA ARG A 348 26.03 -8.15 -6.22
C ARG A 348 25.97 -7.71 -7.67
N ALA A 349 26.86 -8.23 -8.51
CA ALA A 349 26.83 -8.06 -9.96
C ALA A 349 25.81 -8.99 -10.66
N GLN A 350 25.09 -9.83 -9.92
CA GLN A 350 24.12 -10.84 -10.41
C GLN A 350 24.71 -11.78 -11.47
N ARG A 351 26.02 -12.05 -11.38
CA ARG A 351 26.72 -13.00 -12.26
C ARG A 351 26.61 -14.40 -11.66
N TRP A 352 25.44 -15.03 -11.81
CA TRP A 352 25.09 -16.28 -11.11
C TRP A 352 26.07 -17.43 -11.34
N SER A 353 26.47 -17.68 -12.59
CA SER A 353 27.46 -18.74 -12.89
C SER A 353 28.81 -18.45 -12.25
N ALA A 354 29.27 -17.19 -12.30
CA ALA A 354 30.52 -16.80 -11.66
C ALA A 354 30.43 -16.93 -10.13
N ALA A 355 29.31 -16.54 -9.51
CA ALA A 355 29.10 -16.72 -8.07
C ALA A 355 29.15 -18.19 -7.66
N ALA A 356 28.58 -19.08 -8.48
CA ALA A 356 28.61 -20.52 -8.25
C ALA A 356 30.04 -21.09 -8.37
N ASP A 357 30.83 -20.60 -9.33
CA ASP A 357 32.24 -21.00 -9.49
C ASP A 357 33.12 -20.48 -8.35
N GLU A 358 32.82 -19.31 -7.79
CA GLU A 358 33.55 -18.77 -6.63
C GLU A 358 33.41 -19.65 -5.38
N LEU A 359 32.33 -20.41 -5.23
CA LEU A 359 32.18 -21.40 -4.14
C LEU A 359 33.33 -22.42 -4.16
N LEU A 360 33.76 -22.85 -5.34
CA LEU A 360 34.80 -23.89 -5.50
C LEU A 360 36.17 -23.46 -4.95
N ARG A 361 36.40 -22.16 -4.73
CA ARG A 361 37.66 -21.63 -4.21
C ARG A 361 37.82 -21.79 -2.69
N TRP A 362 36.75 -22.11 -1.99
CA TRP A 362 36.69 -22.25 -0.54
C TRP A 362 36.81 -23.71 -0.10
N ASP A 363 37.83 -24.40 -0.63
CA ASP A 363 38.08 -25.81 -0.40
C ASP A 363 39.38 -26.11 0.38
N LYS A 364 40.08 -25.08 0.86
CA LYS A 364 41.38 -25.19 1.51
C LYS A 364 41.29 -25.04 3.03
N ALA A 365 42.10 -25.79 3.76
CA ALA A 365 42.32 -25.60 5.20
C ALA A 365 43.77 -25.94 5.60
N GLY A 366 44.13 -25.69 6.86
CA GLY A 366 45.46 -25.92 7.42
C GLY A 366 46.48 -24.82 7.12
N HIS A 367 47.70 -25.00 7.65
CA HIS A 367 48.83 -24.09 7.44
C HIS A 367 50.05 -24.89 6.94
N PRO A 368 50.51 -24.70 5.68
CA PRO A 368 49.93 -23.83 4.65
C PRO A 368 48.57 -24.34 4.11
N PRO A 369 47.69 -23.47 3.57
CA PRO A 369 46.38 -23.88 3.07
C PRO A 369 46.47 -24.87 1.92
N ARG A 370 45.85 -26.04 2.06
CA ARG A 370 45.77 -27.06 1.00
C ARG A 370 44.33 -27.50 0.76
N PRO A 371 43.94 -27.81 -0.48
CA PRO A 371 42.63 -28.37 -0.78
C PRO A 371 42.36 -29.63 0.06
N LEU A 372 41.22 -29.67 0.73
CA LEU A 372 40.75 -30.83 1.47
C LEU A 372 39.68 -31.55 0.65
N PRO A 373 39.82 -32.87 0.37
CA PRO A 373 38.86 -33.62 -0.43
C PRO A 373 37.41 -33.50 0.06
N GLY A 374 37.19 -33.42 1.37
CA GLY A 374 35.86 -33.19 1.96
C GLY A 374 35.27 -31.85 1.58
N LEU A 375 36.05 -30.76 1.70
CA LEU A 375 35.60 -29.41 1.34
C LEU A 375 35.42 -29.28 -0.18
N THR A 376 36.31 -29.86 -0.99
CA THR A 376 36.14 -29.86 -2.45
C THR A 376 34.84 -30.55 -2.86
N ARG A 377 34.47 -31.68 -2.24
CA ARG A 377 33.16 -32.34 -2.48
C ARG A 377 32.00 -31.45 -2.05
N ARG A 378 32.08 -30.83 -0.86
CA ARG A 378 31.05 -29.92 -0.34
C ARG A 378 30.79 -28.74 -1.27
N ARG A 379 31.85 -28.02 -1.67
CA ARG A 379 31.74 -26.86 -2.57
C ARG A 379 31.16 -27.23 -3.93
N ARG A 380 31.46 -28.42 -4.46
CA ARG A 380 30.85 -28.92 -5.70
C ARG A 380 29.35 -29.16 -5.56
N ALA A 381 28.91 -29.78 -4.47
CA ALA A 381 27.50 -30.03 -4.20
C ALA A 381 26.71 -28.72 -3.96
N GLU A 382 27.27 -27.76 -3.23
CA GLU A 382 26.69 -26.43 -3.06
C GLU A 382 26.58 -25.68 -4.40
N ARG A 383 27.62 -25.74 -5.25
CA ARG A 383 27.59 -25.16 -6.60
C ARG A 383 26.50 -25.81 -7.47
N GLU A 384 26.39 -27.13 -7.44
CA GLU A 384 25.37 -27.87 -8.18
C GLU A 384 23.97 -27.45 -7.74
N LEU A 385 23.71 -27.39 -6.43
CA LEU A 385 22.45 -26.90 -5.89
C LEU A 385 22.19 -25.45 -6.33
N PHE A 386 23.19 -24.57 -6.24
CA PHE A 386 23.06 -23.16 -6.62
C PHE A 386 22.63 -22.97 -8.09
N LEU A 387 23.13 -23.82 -9.01
CA LEU A 387 22.83 -23.76 -10.44
C LEU A 387 21.56 -24.53 -10.83
N LYS A 388 21.02 -25.37 -9.95
CA LYS A 388 19.81 -26.15 -10.20
C LYS A 388 18.61 -25.22 -10.38
N ALA A 389 17.88 -25.40 -11.49
CA ALA A 389 16.66 -24.65 -11.76
C ALA A 389 15.68 -24.74 -10.58
N ALA A 390 15.03 -23.62 -10.24
CA ALA A 390 14.01 -23.60 -9.20
C ALA A 390 12.87 -24.55 -9.59
N ARG A 391 12.49 -25.46 -8.68
CA ARG A 391 11.24 -26.23 -8.81
C ARG A 391 10.05 -25.38 -8.38
#